data_AF-A0A7Z9T7D8-F1
#
_entry.id   AF-A0A7Z9T7D8-F1
#
_cell.length_a   1.000
_cell.length_b   1.000
_cell.length_c   1.000
_cell.angle_alpha   90.00
_cell.angle_beta   90.00
_cell.angle_gamma   90.00
#
_symmetry.space_group_name_H-M   'P 1'
#
loop_
_entity.id
_entity.type
_entity.pdbx_description
1 polymer ?
#
loop_
_entity_poly.entity_id
_entity_poly.type
_entity_poly.pdbx_seq_one_letter_code
_entity_poly.pdbx_strand_id
1 'polypeptide(L)' 'MEFPDLARRYQVTGVPKTVVNDVIEIMGSKPEDEFIAEILRATE' A
#
# COMPACT_ATOMS: atom_id res chain seq x y z
N MET A 1 9.59 -9.92 13.36
CA MET A 1 9.20 -9.13 12.17
C MET A 1 10.49 -8.62 11.55
N GLU A 2 10.74 -8.90 10.27
CA GLU A 2 12.01 -8.55 9.59
C GLU A 2 12.24 -7.04 9.46
N PHE A 3 11.17 -6.22 9.39
CA PHE A 3 11.25 -4.77 9.19
C PHE A 3 10.35 -4.00 10.20
N PRO A 4 10.68 -3.99 11.49
CA PRO A 4 9.81 -3.41 12.53
C PRO A 4 9.66 -1.89 12.42
N ASP A 5 10.73 -1.16 12.08
CA ASP A 5 10.65 0.29 11.88
C ASP A 5 9.84 0.67 10.65
N LEU A 6 9.94 -0.11 9.57
CA LEU A 6 9.14 0.09 8.37
C LEU A 6 7.66 -0.17 8.65
N ALA A 7 7.36 -1.27 9.36
CA ALA A 7 6.00 -1.59 9.77
C ALA A 7 5.41 -0.51 10.69
N ARG A 8 6.21 0.06 11.60
CA ARG A 8 5.79 1.18 12.44
C ARG A 8 5.56 2.45 11.64
N ARG A 9 6.49 2.80 10.72
CA ARG A 9 6.40 4.01 9.87
C ARG A 9 5.11 4.02 9.04
N TYR A 10 4.78 2.89 8.43
CA TYR A 10 3.58 2.74 7.61
C TYR A 10 2.40 2.13 8.37
N GLN A 11 2.44 2.10 9.71
CA GLN A 11 1.35 1.64 10.56
C GLN A 11 0.74 0.30 10.08
N VAL A 12 1.59 -0.67 9.74
CA VAL A 12 1.18 -1.97 9.20
C VAL A 12 0.51 -2.77 10.31
N THR A 13 -0.82 -2.82 10.28
CA THR A 13 -1.65 -3.62 11.20
C THR A 13 -2.14 -4.92 10.58
N GLY A 14 -2.07 -5.05 9.24
CA GLY A 14 -2.48 -6.22 8.48
C GLY A 14 -1.81 -6.28 7.11
N VAL A 15 -1.77 -7.47 6.52
CA VAL A 15 -1.11 -7.75 5.24
C VAL A 15 -2.06 -8.47 4.28
N PRO A 16 -1.91 -8.30 2.94
CA PRO A 16 -0.94 -7.43 2.26
C PRO A 16 -1.31 -5.94 2.34
N LYS A 17 -0.28 -5.08 2.43
CA LYS A 17 -0.37 -3.61 2.33
C LYS A 17 0.72 -3.12 1.38
N THR A 18 0.33 -2.35 0.36
CA THR A 18 1.25 -1.70 -0.58
C THR A 18 1.24 -0.20 -0.34
N VAL A 19 2.42 0.41 -0.24
CA VAL A 19 2.56 1.87 -0.14
C VAL A 19 3.24 2.36 -1.40
N VAL A 20 2.66 3.38 -2.05
CA VAL A 20 3.18 3.94 -3.32
C VAL A 20 3.65 5.36 -3.08
N ASN A 21 4.94 5.60 -3.29
CA ASN A 21 5.59 6.92 -3.21
C ASN A 21 5.33 7.71 -1.91
N ASP A 22 5.02 7.03 -0.79
CA ASP A 22 4.56 7.66 0.46
C ASP A 22 3.26 8.49 0.34
N VAL A 23 2.49 8.33 -0.75
CA VAL A 23 1.29 9.12 -1.05
C VAL A 23 0.00 8.33 -0.84
N ILE A 24 -0.05 7.08 -1.35
CA ILE A 24 -1.23 6.22 -1.22
C ILE A 24 -0.89 4.87 -0.59
N GLU A 25 -1.92 4.26 -0.01
CA GLU A 25 -1.86 2.96 0.62
C GLU A 25 -2.97 2.05 0.07
N ILE A 26 -2.58 0.88 -0.42
CA ILE A 26 -3.50 -0.13 -0.96
C ILE A 26 -3.54 -1.30 0.01
N MET A 27 -4.72 -1.57 0.56
CA MET A 27 -4.94 -2.65 1.53
C MET A 27 -5.57 -3.87 0.87
N GLY A 28 -5.08 -5.05 1.26
CA GLY A 28 -5.61 -6.33 0.81
C GLY A 28 -5.24 -6.66 -0.63
N SER A 29 -5.69 -7.84 -1.06
CA SER A 29 -5.51 -8.30 -2.44
C SER A 29 -6.71 -7.85 -3.27
N LYS A 30 -6.50 -6.85 -4.14
CA LYS A 30 -7.51 -6.37 -5.08
C LYS A 30 -7.33 -7.02 -6.46
N PRO A 31 -8.39 -7.10 -7.29
CA PRO A 31 -8.28 -7.37 -8.71
C PRO A 31 -7.29 -6.41 -9.40
N GLU A 32 -6.66 -6.86 -10.49
CA GLU A 32 -5.60 -6.11 -11.18
C GLU A 32 -6.09 -4.76 -11.71
N ASP A 33 -7.27 -4.72 -12.31
CA ASP A 33 -7.91 -3.51 -12.84
C ASP A 33 -8.16 -2.47 -11.75
N GLU A 34 -8.67 -2.90 -10.59
CA GLU A 34 -8.87 -2.02 -9.42
C GLU A 34 -7.54 -1.50 -8.87
N PHE A 35 -6.53 -2.36 -8.78
CA PHE A 35 -5.20 -1.99 -8.26
C PHE A 35 -4.53 -0.94 -9.15
N ILE A 36 -4.56 -1.12 -10.47
CA ILE A 36 -4.01 -0.15 -11.42
C ILE A 36 -4.78 1.18 -11.37
N ALA A 37 -6.10 1.14 -11.29
CA ALA A 37 -6.92 2.35 -11.19
C ALA A 37 -6.57 3.18 -9.94
N GLU A 38 -6.30 2.52 -8.81
CA GLU A 38 -5.91 3.19 -7.56
C GLU A 38 -4.51 3.80 -7.65
N ILE A 39 -3.55 3.12 -8.30
CA ILE A 39 -2.21 3.67 -8.55
C ILE A 39 -2.29 4.93 -9.42
N LEU A 40 -3.06 4.90 -10.51
CA LEU A 40 -3.15 6.02 -11.44
C LEU A 40 -3.74 7.28 -10.80
N ARG A 41 -4.67 7.12 -9.84
CA ARG A 41 -5.20 8.24 -9.05
C ARG A 41 -4.15 8.98 -8.22
N ALA A 42 -3.04 8.32 -7.89
CA ALA A 42 -1.94 8.95 -7.15
C ALA A 42 -0.95 9.71 -8.05
N THR A 43 -1.16 9.70 -9.37
CA THR A 43 -0.26 10.32 -10.36
C THR A 43 -0.80 11.61 -10.98
N GLU A 44 -2.03 12.02 -10.63
CA GLU A 44 -2.63 13.31 -10.97
C GLU A 44 -2.28 14.40 -9.94
#